data_AF-A0A849R6B0-F1
#
_entry.id   AF-A0A849R6B0-F1
#
_cell.length_a   1.000
_cell.length_b   1.000
_cell.length_c   1.000
_cell.angle_alpha   90.00
_cell.angle_beta   90.00
_cell.angle_gamma   90.00
#
_symmetry.space_group_name_H-M   'P 1'
#
loop_
_entity.id
_entity.type
_entity.pdbx_description
1 polymer ?
#
loop_
_entity_poly.entity_id
_entity_poly.type
_entity_poly.pdbx_seq_one_letter_code
_entity_poly.pdbx_strand_id
1 'polypeptide(L)'
;TKNDIDKAKKALTDNCNIDFVALGCPHASLRELQEIADILEGKTVKLTTWISTARKTKQDAEKLGILKIIEDSDVIVAADTCMAVAPLKGRFKCMATNSAKACFYGHGSNNFKTKLGSTKQCINAAINGKWDE
;
A
#
# COMPACT_ATOMS: atom_id res chain seq x y z
N THR A 1 19.48 17.52 2.15
CA THR A 1 20.12 17.17 0.86
C THR A 1 19.52 15.90 0.30
N LYS A 2 19.79 15.52 -0.96
CA LYS A 2 19.35 14.22 -1.52
C LYS A 2 19.82 13.04 -0.67
N ASN A 3 21.08 13.10 -0.22
CA ASN A 3 21.67 12.09 0.66
C ASN A 3 20.91 11.94 1.98
N ASP A 4 20.39 13.02 2.56
CA ASP A 4 19.62 12.96 3.80
C ASP A 4 18.26 12.27 3.60
N ILE A 5 17.60 12.53 2.45
CA ILE A 5 16.36 11.85 2.08
C ILE A 5 16.61 10.36 1.89
N ASP A 6 17.68 9.97 1.21
CA ASP A 6 18.01 8.58 0.97
C ASP A 6 18.36 7.83 2.27
N LYS A 7 19.09 8.50 3.19
CA LYS A 7 19.34 7.97 4.54
C LYS A 7 18.04 7.78 5.32
N ALA A 8 17.14 8.76 5.29
CA ALA A 8 15.84 8.67 5.97
C ALA A 8 14.98 7.53 5.41
N LYS A 9 14.95 7.35 4.08
CA LYS A 9 14.24 6.22 3.43
C LYS A 9 14.80 4.87 3.85
N LYS A 10 16.13 4.74 3.94
CA LYS A 10 16.79 3.52 4.44
C LYS A 10 16.44 3.24 5.89
N ALA A 11 16.38 4.26 6.75
CA ALA A 11 15.99 4.10 8.14
C ALA A 11 14.52 3.66 8.34
N LEU A 12 13.65 3.88 7.35
CA LEU A 12 12.25 3.43 7.33
C LEU A 12 12.08 2.05 6.67
N THR A 13 13.17 1.42 6.24
CA THR A 13 13.15 0.14 5.50
C THR A 13 13.91 -0.93 6.27
N ASP A 14 13.16 -1.88 6.80
CA ASP A 14 13.69 -3.05 7.50
C ASP A 14 14.08 -4.17 6.53
N ASN A 15 14.98 -5.03 7.01
CA ASN A 15 15.21 -6.32 6.38
C ASN A 15 14.13 -7.33 6.85
N CYS A 16 13.09 -7.49 6.05
CA CYS A 16 11.99 -8.43 6.30
C CYS A 16 11.32 -8.91 5.01
N ASN A 17 10.68 -10.08 5.10
CA ASN A 17 9.80 -10.60 4.06
C ASN A 17 8.41 -9.98 4.27
N ILE A 18 7.94 -9.25 3.25
CA ILE A 18 6.63 -8.60 3.27
C ILE A 18 5.50 -9.64 3.25
N ASP A 19 4.43 -9.37 4.00
CA ASP A 19 3.20 -10.16 4.00
C ASP A 19 1.95 -9.26 3.84
N PHE A 20 2.13 -7.94 3.83
CA PHE A 20 1.08 -6.95 3.70
C PHE A 20 1.55 -5.75 2.87
N VAL A 21 0.70 -5.28 1.97
CA VAL A 21 0.92 -4.03 1.23
C VAL A 21 -0.17 -3.03 1.60
N ALA A 22 0.23 -1.83 2.02
CA ALA A 22 -0.70 -0.78 2.43
C ALA A 22 -0.36 0.54 1.72
N LEU A 23 -1.27 0.99 0.86
CA LEU A 23 -1.09 2.21 0.05
C LEU A 23 -2.19 3.23 0.33
N GLY A 24 -1.96 4.46 -0.14
CA GLY A 24 -2.94 5.54 -0.02
C GLY A 24 -3.00 6.18 1.36
N CYS A 25 -1.86 6.33 2.05
CA CYS A 25 -1.79 7.08 3.31
C CYS A 25 -1.34 8.54 3.04
N PRO A 26 -2.17 9.57 3.33
CA PRO A 26 -3.42 9.52 4.09
C PRO A 26 -4.64 9.04 3.31
N HIS A 27 -4.79 9.41 2.03
CA HIS A 27 -5.81 8.89 1.11
C HIS A 27 -5.23 8.87 -0.30
N ALA A 28 -5.37 7.77 -1.03
CA ALA A 28 -5.05 7.71 -2.45
C ALA A 28 -6.00 8.63 -3.24
N SER A 29 -5.43 9.44 -4.13
CA SER A 29 -6.17 10.24 -5.10
C SER A 29 -6.74 9.36 -6.22
N LEU A 30 -7.69 9.91 -6.98
CA LEU A 30 -8.26 9.20 -8.14
C LEU A 30 -7.19 8.84 -9.18
N ARG A 31 -6.20 9.73 -9.37
CA ARG A 31 -5.06 9.49 -10.26
C ARG A 31 -4.19 8.33 -9.78
N GLU A 32 -3.88 8.28 -8.48
CA GLU A 32 -3.12 7.15 -7.93
C GLU A 32 -3.89 5.83 -8.04
N LEU A 33 -5.22 5.85 -7.88
CA LEU A 33 -6.05 4.66 -8.13
C LEU A 33 -5.97 4.21 -9.59
N GLN A 34 -6.04 5.14 -10.54
CA GLN A 34 -5.85 4.82 -11.96
C GLN A 34 -4.47 4.21 -12.22
N GLU A 35 -3.40 4.85 -11.72
CA GLU A 35 -2.03 4.34 -11.88
C GLU A 35 -1.86 2.93 -11.29
N ILE A 36 -2.54 2.62 -10.18
CA ILE A 36 -2.54 1.28 -9.59
C ILE A 36 -3.36 0.30 -10.43
N ALA A 37 -4.54 0.70 -10.92
CA ALA A 37 -5.37 -0.12 -11.79
C ALA A 37 -4.64 -0.51 -13.08
N ASP A 38 -3.93 0.43 -13.71
CA ASP A 38 -3.14 0.16 -14.92
C ASP A 38 -2.04 -0.88 -14.69
N ILE A 39 -1.45 -0.91 -13.49
CA ILE A 39 -0.43 -1.92 -13.14
C ILE A 39 -1.08 -3.28 -12.87
N LEU A 40 -2.27 -3.29 -12.27
CA LEU A 40 -3.00 -4.47 -11.82
C LEU A 40 -3.82 -5.14 -12.92
N GLU A 41 -4.14 -4.45 -14.01
CA GLU A 41 -4.99 -4.96 -15.08
C GLU A 41 -4.56 -6.36 -15.56
N GLY A 42 -5.49 -7.32 -15.48
CA GLY A 42 -5.27 -8.72 -15.83
C GLY A 42 -4.37 -9.52 -14.88
N LYS A 43 -4.06 -9.00 -13.69
CA LYS A 43 -3.19 -9.65 -12.68
C LYS A 43 -3.93 -9.79 -11.35
N THR A 44 -3.46 -10.71 -10.52
CA THR A 44 -3.97 -10.93 -9.15
C THR A 44 -2.81 -10.86 -8.17
N VAL A 45 -3.02 -10.23 -7.01
CA VAL A 45 -1.99 -10.15 -5.97
C VAL A 45 -1.90 -11.44 -5.15
N LYS A 46 -0.69 -11.77 -4.69
CA LYS A 46 -0.43 -12.90 -3.79
C LYS A 46 -0.37 -12.50 -2.31
N LEU A 47 -0.14 -11.22 -2.05
CA LEU A 47 -0.08 -10.67 -0.69
C LEU A 47 -1.32 -9.84 -0.40
N THR A 48 -1.75 -9.83 0.87
CA THR A 48 -2.88 -8.97 1.27
C THR A 48 -2.53 -7.52 0.95
N THR A 49 -3.36 -6.86 0.16
CA THR A 49 -3.09 -5.51 -0.33
C THR A 49 -4.28 -4.61 -0.07
N TRP A 50 -4.05 -3.51 0.66
CA TRP A 50 -5.06 -2.52 1.00
C TRP A 50 -4.69 -1.17 0.42
N ILE A 51 -5.68 -0.50 -0.17
CA ILE A 51 -5.56 0.88 -0.64
C ILE A 51 -6.59 1.71 0.12
N SER A 52 -6.14 2.69 0.89
CA SER A 52 -7.01 3.62 1.60
C SER A 52 -7.30 4.84 0.73
N THR A 53 -8.55 5.27 0.62
CA THR A 53 -8.95 6.45 -0.15
C THR A 53 -10.13 7.17 0.51
N ALA A 54 -10.45 8.38 0.03
CA ALA A 54 -11.64 9.10 0.49
C ALA A 54 -12.91 8.47 -0.13
N ARG A 55 -14.02 8.47 0.63
CA ARG A 55 -15.31 7.92 0.16
C ARG A 55 -15.74 8.45 -1.21
N LYS A 56 -15.62 9.76 -1.44
CA LYS A 56 -15.95 10.38 -2.73
C LYS A 56 -15.06 9.87 -3.86
N THR A 57 -13.76 9.74 -3.60
CA THR A 57 -12.79 9.20 -4.57
C THR A 57 -13.07 7.75 -4.91
N LYS A 58 -13.45 6.92 -3.92
CA LYS A 58 -13.89 5.53 -4.18
C LYS A 58 -15.12 5.50 -5.10
N GLN A 59 -16.12 6.33 -4.83
CA GLN A 59 -17.33 6.43 -5.68
C GLN A 59 -17.03 6.92 -7.10
N ASP A 60 -16.10 7.84 -7.26
CA ASP A 60 -15.69 8.32 -8.59
C ASP A 60 -14.91 7.24 -9.35
N ALA A 61 -14.03 6.50 -8.67
CA ALA A 61 -13.31 5.36 -9.24
C ALA A 61 -14.26 4.23 -9.66
N GLU A 62 -15.33 3.99 -8.91
CA GLU A 62 -16.37 3.02 -9.25
C GLU A 62 -17.09 3.39 -10.54
N LYS A 63 -17.52 4.65 -10.69
CA LYS A 63 -18.20 5.15 -11.90
C LYS A 63 -17.31 5.05 -13.15
N LEU A 64 -16.00 5.14 -12.99
CA LEU A 64 -15.02 5.05 -14.07
C LEU A 64 -14.56 3.60 -14.34
N GLY A 65 -15.05 2.61 -13.59
CA GLY A 65 -14.62 1.21 -13.72
C GLY A 65 -13.25 0.90 -13.11
N ILE A 66 -12.53 1.90 -12.61
CA ILE A 66 -11.21 1.77 -11.98
C ILE A 66 -11.28 0.87 -10.75
N LEU A 67 -12.32 1.06 -9.92
CA LEU A 67 -12.48 0.27 -8.70
C LEU A 67 -12.60 -1.21 -9.02
N LYS A 68 -13.33 -1.55 -10.10
CA LYS A 68 -13.52 -2.93 -10.53
C LYS A 68 -12.21 -3.59 -10.92
N ILE A 69 -11.35 -2.90 -11.68
CA ILE A 69 -10.03 -3.44 -12.08
C ILE A 69 -9.19 -3.78 -10.85
N ILE A 70 -9.20 -2.90 -9.83
CA ILE A 70 -8.44 -3.11 -8.60
C ILE A 70 -9.01 -4.29 -7.79
N GLU A 71 -10.34 -4.35 -7.61
CA GLU A 71 -11.00 -5.39 -6.82
C GLU A 71 -10.92 -6.77 -7.51
N ASP A 72 -10.98 -6.83 -8.86
CA ASP A 72 -10.77 -8.06 -9.64
C ASP A 72 -9.35 -8.63 -9.48
N SER A 73 -8.40 -7.83 -8.96
CA SER A 73 -7.03 -8.24 -8.64
C SER A 73 -6.82 -8.72 -7.20
N ASP A 74 -7.90 -8.95 -6.43
CA ASP A 74 -7.89 -9.29 -4.99
C ASP A 74 -7.31 -8.17 -4.09
N VAL A 75 -7.40 -6.91 -4.54
CA VAL A 75 -6.99 -5.75 -3.75
C VAL A 75 -8.19 -5.09 -3.07
N ILE A 76 -8.06 -4.79 -1.78
CA ILE A 76 -9.13 -4.15 -1.01
C ILE A 76 -8.98 -2.63 -1.05
N VAL A 77 -9.99 -1.93 -1.58
CA VAL A 77 -10.06 -0.46 -1.52
C VAL A 77 -10.97 -0.04 -0.37
N ALA A 78 -10.37 0.49 0.69
CA ALA A 78 -11.07 0.93 1.89
C ALA A 78 -11.31 2.44 1.88
N ALA A 79 -12.54 2.84 2.21
CA ALA A 79 -12.89 4.21 2.55
C ALA A 79 -13.08 4.32 4.07
N ASP A 80 -12.73 5.49 4.64
CA ASP A 80 -12.95 5.85 6.04
C ASP A 80 -12.21 4.98 7.08
N THR A 81 -11.28 4.14 6.63
CA THR A 81 -10.37 3.37 7.47
C THR A 81 -9.05 3.15 6.75
N CYS A 82 -8.00 2.84 7.50
CA CYS A 82 -6.69 2.52 6.96
C CYS A 82 -5.90 1.61 7.91
N MET A 83 -4.71 1.20 7.47
CA MET A 83 -3.79 0.39 8.26
C MET A 83 -3.41 1.01 9.62
N ALA A 84 -3.48 2.34 9.76
CA ALA A 84 -3.11 3.03 10.99
C ALA A 84 -4.17 2.96 12.10
N VAL A 85 -5.45 2.82 11.73
CA VAL A 85 -6.58 2.84 12.68
C VAL A 85 -7.26 1.48 12.84
N ALA A 86 -7.07 0.57 11.89
CA ALA A 86 -7.60 -0.78 11.98
C ALA A 86 -6.82 -1.62 13.01
N PRO A 87 -7.48 -2.52 13.77
CA PRO A 87 -6.83 -3.36 14.77
C PRO A 87 -6.09 -4.53 14.11
N LEU A 88 -4.91 -4.27 13.53
CA LEU A 88 -4.17 -5.25 12.72
C LEU A 88 -2.98 -5.90 13.46
N LYS A 89 -2.75 -5.55 14.72
CA LYS A 89 -1.66 -6.10 15.53
C LYS A 89 -1.71 -7.64 15.57
N GLY A 90 -0.57 -8.27 15.24
CA GLY A 90 -0.44 -9.73 15.19
C GLY A 90 -0.95 -10.39 13.91
N ARG A 91 -1.63 -9.65 13.02
CA ARG A 91 -2.13 -10.17 11.74
C ARG A 91 -1.05 -10.22 10.66
N PHE A 92 -0.19 -9.22 10.62
CA PHE A 92 0.90 -9.08 9.65
C PHE A 92 2.22 -8.80 10.37
N LYS A 93 3.34 -9.12 9.72
CA LYS A 93 4.68 -8.93 10.30
C LYS A 93 5.47 -7.83 9.60
N CYS A 94 5.34 -7.68 8.29
CA CYS A 94 6.14 -6.75 7.49
C CYS A 94 5.28 -6.09 6.40
N MET A 95 5.14 -4.79 6.50
CA MET A 95 4.29 -3.98 5.63
C MET A 95 5.12 -3.23 4.59
N ALA A 96 4.78 -3.40 3.32
CA ALA A 96 5.25 -2.54 2.24
C ALA A 96 4.33 -1.33 2.06
N THR A 97 4.91 -0.14 1.88
CA THR A 97 4.15 1.09 1.64
C THR A 97 4.97 2.12 0.86
N ASN A 98 4.29 3.09 0.26
CA ASN A 98 4.89 4.27 -0.38
C ASN A 98 4.88 5.52 0.52
N SER A 99 4.45 5.39 1.76
CA SER A 99 4.24 6.53 2.67
C SER A 99 5.04 6.41 3.96
N ALA A 100 5.90 7.39 4.22
CA ALA A 100 6.64 7.48 5.49
C ALA A 100 5.70 7.61 6.70
N LYS A 101 4.53 8.24 6.52
CA LYS A 101 3.49 8.32 7.54
C LYS A 101 2.94 6.92 7.85
N ALA A 102 2.66 6.12 6.82
CA ALA A 102 2.25 4.74 7.03
C ALA A 102 3.32 3.91 7.73
N CYS A 103 4.61 4.11 7.42
CA CYS A 103 5.70 3.46 8.17
C CYS A 103 5.62 3.80 9.66
N PHE A 104 5.52 5.09 10.01
CA PHE A 104 5.46 5.55 11.40
C PHE A 104 4.30 4.90 12.18
N TYR A 105 3.08 4.91 11.63
CA TYR A 105 1.92 4.31 12.30
C TYR A 105 1.95 2.77 12.28
N GLY A 106 2.49 2.17 11.21
CA GLY A 106 2.67 0.72 11.11
C GLY A 106 3.58 0.18 12.22
N HIS A 107 4.71 0.86 12.45
CA HIS A 107 5.59 0.59 13.58
C HIS A 107 4.88 0.81 14.92
N GLY A 108 4.39 2.03 15.16
CA GLY A 108 3.88 2.41 16.48
C GLY A 108 2.60 1.69 16.92
N SER A 109 1.63 1.54 16.03
CA SER A 109 0.29 1.05 16.38
C SER A 109 0.15 -0.46 16.21
N ASN A 110 0.85 -1.03 15.22
CA ASN A 110 0.69 -2.43 14.85
C ASN A 110 1.95 -3.29 15.06
N ASN A 111 3.09 -2.69 15.42
CA ASN A 111 4.39 -3.36 15.57
C ASN A 111 4.84 -4.08 14.28
N PHE A 112 4.53 -3.50 13.12
CA PHE A 112 5.00 -4.01 11.84
C PHE A 112 6.44 -3.57 11.60
N LYS A 113 7.27 -4.47 11.05
CA LYS A 113 8.42 -4.04 10.26
C LYS A 113 7.93 -3.39 8.97
N THR A 114 8.72 -2.51 8.35
CA THR A 114 8.27 -1.77 7.16
C THR A 114 9.26 -1.81 6.02
N LYS A 115 8.76 -1.82 4.79
CA LYS A 115 9.56 -1.50 3.59
C LYS A 115 8.95 -0.30 2.87
N LEU A 116 9.76 0.73 2.68
CA LEU A 116 9.36 1.94 1.98
C LEU A 116 9.83 1.89 0.52
N GLY A 117 8.90 2.02 -0.43
CA GLY A 117 9.23 2.01 -1.86
C GLY A 117 8.28 2.86 -2.70
N SER A 118 8.38 2.73 -4.02
CA SER A 118 7.42 3.37 -4.93
C SER A 118 6.10 2.60 -4.99
N THR A 119 5.02 3.23 -5.46
CA THR A 119 3.74 2.56 -5.73
C THR A 119 3.94 1.33 -6.63
N LYS A 120 4.69 1.50 -7.73
CA LYS A 120 5.01 0.42 -8.67
C LYS A 120 5.75 -0.73 -7.99
N GLN A 121 6.74 -0.43 -7.16
CA GLN A 121 7.48 -1.46 -6.43
C GLN A 121 6.59 -2.22 -5.45
N CYS A 122 5.73 -1.51 -4.70
CA CYS A 122 4.82 -2.14 -3.75
C CYS A 122 3.79 -3.05 -4.45
N ILE A 123 3.20 -2.60 -5.55
CA ILE A 123 2.23 -3.40 -6.32
C ILE A 123 2.90 -4.60 -6.98
N ASN A 124 4.07 -4.43 -7.60
CA ASN A 124 4.82 -5.55 -8.16
C ASN A 124 5.19 -6.58 -7.09
N ALA A 125 5.57 -6.12 -5.90
CA ALA A 125 5.87 -7.00 -4.78
C ALA A 125 4.62 -7.79 -4.32
N ALA A 126 3.45 -7.15 -4.32
CA ALA A 126 2.17 -7.80 -4.06
C ALA A 126 1.85 -8.90 -5.10
N ILE A 127 2.06 -8.61 -6.38
CA ILE A 127 1.84 -9.56 -7.49
C ILE A 127 2.83 -10.72 -7.42
N ASN A 128 4.11 -10.43 -7.17
CA ASN A 128 5.16 -11.44 -7.17
C ASN A 128 5.15 -12.31 -5.90
N GLY A 129 4.62 -11.78 -4.79
CA GLY A 129 4.61 -12.43 -3.48
C GLY A 129 5.88 -12.19 -2.67
N LYS A 130 6.75 -11.29 -3.12
CA LYS A 130 8.05 -10.99 -2.49
C LYS A 130 8.50 -9.57 -2.82
N TRP A 131 9.34 -9.00 -1.97
CA TRP A 131 9.96 -7.71 -2.24
C TRP A 131 11.16 -7.90 -3.16
N ASP A 132 11.09 -7.34 -4.37
CA ASP A 132 12.23 -7.27 -5.29
C ASP A 132 13.03 -5.98 -4.97
N GLU A 133 14.34 -6.14 -4.75
CA GLU A 133 15.27 -5.05 -4.43
C GLU A 133 15.44 -4.04 -5.57
#